data_AF-A0A2V7GPT5-F1
#
_entry.id   AF-A0A2V7GPT5-F1
#
_cell.length_a   1.000
_cell.length_b   1.000
_cell.length_c   1.000
_cell.angle_alpha   90.00
_cell.angle_beta   90.00
_cell.angle_gamma   90.00
#
_symmetry.space_group_name_H-M   'P 1'
#
loop_
_entity.id
_entity.type
_entity.pdbx_description
1 polymer ?
#
loop_
_entity_poly.entity_id
_entity_poly.type
_entity_poly.pdbx_seq_one_letter_code
_entity_poly.pdbx_strand_id
1 'polypeptide(L)'
;MQLAVLATGNVLSACASSGSYRVAGQLKAYEILVPGRDSISTQVAEAFGRRGFRVRATVRGGSRPTLAYVGFWFSEPGQGEQRPLYYARLADTRTGGIVAAAAVTLDSLGSSLKFRVDSLVTLLTAPLPTTP
;
A
#
# COMPACT_ATOMS: atom_id res chain seq x y z
N MET A 1 6.84 -21.61 -50.95
CA MET A 1 5.60 -22.13 -50.36
C MET A 1 5.79 -22.23 -48.85
N GLN A 2 4.84 -21.65 -48.09
CA GLN A 2 4.43 -21.98 -46.71
C GLN A 2 5.48 -21.90 -45.57
N LEU A 3 5.19 -21.48 -44.34
CA LEU A 3 4.10 -20.74 -43.69
C LEU A 3 4.65 -20.32 -42.30
N ALA A 4 4.12 -19.24 -41.73
CA ALA A 4 4.37 -18.79 -40.36
C ALA A 4 3.90 -19.79 -39.29
N VAL A 5 4.36 -19.64 -38.03
CA VAL A 5 3.53 -19.27 -36.85
C VAL A 5 4.35 -19.18 -35.55
N LEU A 6 3.90 -18.24 -34.72
CA LEU A 6 4.33 -17.73 -33.42
C LEU A 6 4.48 -18.74 -32.28
N ALA A 7 5.27 -18.38 -31.26
CA ALA A 7 4.82 -18.28 -29.85
C ALA A 7 5.96 -17.72 -28.97
N THR A 8 6.02 -16.41 -28.72
CA THR A 8 5.60 -15.75 -27.46
C THR A 8 6.02 -16.46 -26.17
N GLY A 9 7.00 -15.87 -25.49
CA GLY A 9 7.35 -16.21 -24.11
C GLY A 9 8.43 -15.28 -23.56
N ASN A 10 8.25 -13.95 -23.65
CA ASN A 10 9.11 -13.04 -22.90
C ASN A 10 8.81 -13.24 -21.41
N VAL A 11 9.69 -13.98 -20.75
CA VAL A 11 9.77 -14.05 -19.29
C VAL A 11 10.20 -12.66 -18.82
N LEU A 12 9.21 -11.82 -18.50
CA LEU A 12 9.44 -10.62 -17.74
C LEU A 12 9.87 -11.05 -16.34
N SER A 13 11.18 -11.20 -16.15
CA SER A 13 11.83 -11.15 -14.85
C SER A 13 11.55 -9.76 -14.27
N ALA A 14 10.39 -9.61 -13.62
CA ALA A 14 10.10 -8.47 -12.79
C ALA A 14 10.92 -8.66 -11.51
N CYS A 15 12.14 -8.12 -11.49
CA CYS A 15 12.81 -7.79 -10.25
C CYS A 15 11.84 -6.88 -9.49
N ALA A 16 11.20 -7.42 -8.46
CA ALA A 16 10.50 -6.61 -7.48
C ALA A 16 11.55 -5.78 -6.75
N SER A 17 11.94 -4.66 -7.37
CA SER A 17 12.62 -3.59 -6.66
C SER A 17 11.77 -3.25 -5.44
N SER A 18 12.42 -2.89 -4.35
CA SER A 18 11.83 -2.38 -3.11
C SER A 18 11.19 -1.02 -3.36
N GLY A 19 10.24 -0.97 -4.30
CA GLY A 19 9.65 0.19 -4.91
C GLY A 19 8.14 0.13 -4.73
N SER A 20 7.58 1.22 -4.20
CA SER A 20 6.15 1.40 -4.07
C SER A 20 5.47 1.31 -5.45
N TYR A 21 4.77 0.21 -5.72
CA TYR A 21 3.85 0.13 -6.85
C TYR A 21 2.58 0.94 -6.52
N ARG A 22 2.25 1.90 -7.36
CA ARG A 22 1.05 2.75 -7.24
C ARG A 22 0.32 2.78 -8.57
N VAL A 23 -0.99 2.57 -8.56
CA VAL A 23 -1.83 2.80 -9.74
C VAL A 23 -2.26 4.27 -9.76
N ALA A 24 -2.04 4.93 -10.89
CA ALA A 24 -2.52 6.29 -11.16
C ALA A 24 -4.05 6.36 -11.06
N GLY A 25 -4.55 6.91 -9.96
CA GLY A 25 -5.97 7.13 -9.74
C GLY A 25 -6.23 8.01 -8.54
N GLN A 26 -7.33 8.77 -8.54
CA GLN A 26 -7.76 9.59 -7.40
C GLN A 26 -8.13 8.66 -6.24
N LEU A 27 -7.18 8.36 -5.34
CA LEU A 27 -7.43 7.58 -4.11
C LEU A 27 -8.61 8.14 -3.29
N LYS A 28 -8.93 9.42 -3.46
CA LYS A 28 -10.08 10.11 -2.85
C LYS A 28 -11.45 9.62 -3.31
N ALA A 29 -11.53 8.93 -4.45
CA ALA A 29 -12.77 8.28 -4.88
C ALA A 29 -13.14 7.07 -3.99
N TYR A 30 -12.16 6.52 -3.28
CA TYR A 30 -12.33 5.34 -2.43
C TYR A 30 -12.59 5.71 -0.96
N GLU A 31 -13.36 4.88 -0.27
CA GLU A 31 -13.30 4.78 1.19
C GLU A 31 -12.13 3.91 1.61
N ILE A 32 -11.50 4.22 2.75
CA ILE A 32 -10.45 3.39 3.33
C ILE A 32 -11.05 2.57 4.46
N LEU A 33 -10.98 1.25 4.34
CA LEU A 33 -11.28 0.32 5.42
C LEU A 33 -10.01 0.07 6.22
N VAL A 34 -10.00 0.48 7.49
CA VAL A 34 -8.94 0.15 8.45
C VAL A 34 -9.54 -0.80 9.47
N PRO A 35 -9.39 -2.13 9.31
CA PRO A 35 -9.97 -3.09 10.22
C PRO A 35 -9.27 -3.05 11.59
N GLY A 36 -10.01 -3.43 12.64
CA GLY A 36 -9.48 -3.53 14.00
C GLY A 36 -9.73 -2.27 14.84
N ARG A 37 -9.49 -2.41 16.15
CA ARG A 37 -9.66 -1.35 17.16
C ARG A 37 -8.44 -1.22 18.07
N ASP A 38 -7.30 -1.77 17.66
CA ASP A 38 -6.06 -1.57 18.39
C ASP A 38 -5.54 -0.13 18.20
N SER A 39 -4.49 0.21 18.95
CA SER A 39 -3.89 1.54 18.91
C SER A 39 -3.28 1.87 17.54
N ILE A 40 -2.82 0.87 16.78
CA ILE A 40 -2.23 1.07 15.46
C ILE A 40 -3.35 1.38 14.46
N SER A 41 -4.38 0.54 14.37
CA SER A 41 -5.55 0.76 13.51
C SER A 41 -6.22 2.10 13.79
N THR A 42 -6.33 2.49 15.06
CA THR A 42 -6.86 3.80 15.44
C THR A 42 -6.00 4.93 14.89
N GLN A 43 -4.68 4.89 15.08
CA GLN A 43 -3.78 5.92 14.55
C GLN A 43 -3.76 5.95 13.02
N VAL A 44 -3.84 4.79 12.36
CA VAL A 44 -3.91 4.69 10.89
C VAL A 44 -5.18 5.34 10.39
N ALA A 45 -6.32 5.03 11.00
CA ALA A 45 -7.60 5.63 10.66
C ALA A 45 -7.58 7.15 10.82
N GLU A 46 -7.05 7.65 11.94
CA GLU A 46 -6.88 9.09 12.15
C GLU A 46 -5.94 9.73 11.13
N ALA A 47 -4.82 9.06 10.77
CA ALA A 47 -3.86 9.58 9.80
C ALA A 47 -4.46 9.72 8.39
N PHE A 48 -5.29 8.76 7.97
CA PHE A 48 -6.08 8.88 6.75
C PHE A 48 -7.14 9.98 6.88
N GLY A 49 -7.85 10.05 8.01
CA GLY A 49 -8.86 11.07 8.28
C GLY A 49 -8.31 12.50 8.22
N ARG A 50 -7.17 12.76 8.86
CA ARG A 50 -6.46 14.05 8.82
C ARG A 50 -6.10 14.49 7.40
N ARG A 51 -5.89 13.54 6.49
CA ARG A 51 -5.59 13.81 5.08
C ARG A 51 -6.87 13.94 4.24
N GLY A 52 -8.06 13.87 4.85
CA GLY A 52 -9.36 14.02 4.20
C GLY A 52 -9.85 12.75 3.50
N PHE A 53 -9.44 11.56 3.94
CA PHE A 53 -10.02 10.30 3.45
C PHE A 53 -11.25 9.94 4.28
N ARG A 54 -12.25 9.32 3.66
CA ARG A 54 -13.34 8.67 4.38
C ARG A 54 -12.83 7.34 4.91
N VAL A 55 -12.91 7.13 6.21
CA VAL A 55 -12.39 5.93 6.86
C VAL A 55 -13.52 5.19 7.56
N ARG A 56 -13.49 3.86 7.51
CA ARG A 56 -14.41 2.99 8.23
C ARG A 56 -13.67 1.81 8.85
N ALA A 57 -14.23 1.26 9.93
CA ALA A 57 -13.62 0.15 10.67
C ALA A 57 -14.20 -1.23 10.31
N THR A 58 -15.33 -1.28 9.61
CA THR A 58 -16.05 -2.53 9.30
C THR A 58 -16.35 -2.61 7.81
N VAL A 59 -16.25 -3.82 7.25
CA VAL A 59 -16.80 -4.11 5.92
C VAL A 59 -18.31 -3.97 6.00
N ARG A 60 -18.90 -3.13 5.13
CA ARG A 60 -20.34 -3.04 4.93
C ARG A 60 -20.61 -3.08 3.43
N GLY A 61 -21.73 -3.71 3.05
CA GLY A 61 -22.24 -3.62 1.69
C GLY A 61 -22.58 -2.17 1.34
N GLY A 62 -22.33 -1.76 0.10
CA GLY A 62 -22.58 -0.40 -0.38
C GLY A 62 -21.98 -0.17 -1.77
N SER A 63 -22.37 0.93 -2.41
CA SER A 63 -21.97 1.24 -3.79
C SER A 63 -20.59 1.90 -3.91
N ARG A 64 -20.04 2.47 -2.81
CA ARG A 64 -18.75 3.16 -2.85
C ARG A 64 -17.58 2.17 -2.98
N PRO A 65 -16.63 2.42 -3.89
CA PRO A 65 -15.41 1.61 -3.96
C PRO A 65 -14.60 1.78 -2.67
N THR A 66 -14.03 0.69 -2.18
CA THR A 66 -13.34 0.65 -0.88
C THR A 66 -11.96 0.01 -1.05
N LEU A 67 -10.96 0.60 -0.39
CA LEU A 67 -9.61 0.03 -0.26
C LEU A 67 -9.41 -0.45 1.18
N ALA A 68 -9.05 -1.72 1.36
CA ALA A 68 -8.61 -2.25 2.64
C ALA A 68 -7.16 -1.88 2.91
N TYR A 69 -6.90 -1.31 4.08
CA TYR A 69 -5.56 -1.16 4.63
C TYR A 69 -5.10 -2.50 5.21
N VAL A 70 -3.94 -2.97 4.73
CA VAL A 70 -3.28 -4.18 5.24
C VAL A 70 -1.85 -3.81 5.57
N GLY A 71 -1.51 -3.80 6.86
CA GLY A 71 -0.17 -3.50 7.37
C GLY A 71 0.44 -4.67 8.11
N PHE A 72 1.72 -4.94 7.89
CA PHE A 72 2.46 -5.99 8.58
C PHE A 72 3.94 -5.64 8.75
N TRP A 73 4.55 -6.17 9.80
CA TRP A 73 5.99 -6.12 10.03
C TRP A 73 6.65 -7.29 9.33
N PHE A 74 7.80 -7.05 8.72
CA PHE A 74 8.61 -8.11 8.12
C PHE A 74 10.09 -7.84 8.33
N SER A 75 10.85 -8.90 8.56
CA SER A 75 12.31 -8.91 8.58
C SER A 75 12.78 -9.85 7.47
N GLU A 76 13.65 -9.38 6.57
CA GLU A 76 14.19 -10.21 5.50
C GLU A 76 15.35 -11.07 6.02
N PRO A 77 15.25 -12.42 5.95
CA PRO A 77 16.36 -13.28 6.36
C PRO A 77 17.48 -13.25 5.30
N GLY A 78 18.73 -13.02 5.74
CA GLY A 78 19.93 -13.27 4.92
C GLY A 78 20.77 -12.06 4.48
N GLN A 79 20.43 -10.83 4.88
CA GLN A 79 21.19 -9.61 4.54
C GLN A 79 21.61 -8.87 5.83
N GLY A 80 22.89 -8.96 6.23
CA GLY A 80 23.55 -8.04 7.19
C GLY A 80 22.74 -7.61 8.44
N GLU A 81 23.00 -6.39 8.95
CA GLU A 81 22.21 -5.77 10.02
C GLU A 81 20.72 -5.70 9.60
N GLN A 82 19.92 -6.63 10.11
CA GLN A 82 18.48 -6.71 9.82
C GLN A 82 17.76 -5.49 10.37
N ARG A 83 17.32 -4.59 9.50
CA ARG A 83 16.41 -3.50 9.87
C ARG A 83 14.98 -3.95 9.59
N PRO A 84 14.12 -4.08 10.62
CA PRO A 84 12.75 -4.46 10.40
C PRO A 84 12.06 -3.41 9.52
N LEU A 85 11.26 -3.90 8.57
CA LEU A 85 10.47 -3.10 7.65
C LEU A 85 9.02 -3.15 8.09
N TYR A 86 8.35 -1.99 8.06
CA TYR A 86 6.90 -1.95 8.07
C TYR A 86 6.39 -1.77 6.66
N TYR A 87 5.53 -2.69 6.27
CA TYR A 87 4.96 -2.73 4.94
C TYR A 87 3.45 -2.57 5.03
N ALA A 88 2.89 -1.75 4.14
CA ALA A 88 1.45 -1.57 4.05
C ALA A 88 0.97 -1.54 2.60
N ARG A 89 -0.25 -2.02 2.39
CA ARG A 89 -0.97 -2.00 1.10
C ARG A 89 -2.36 -1.42 1.26
N LEU A 90 -2.82 -0.79 0.18
CA LEU A 90 -4.22 -0.50 -0.09
C LEU A 90 -4.70 -1.46 -1.17
N ALA A 91 -5.58 -2.38 -0.79
CA ALA A 91 -6.15 -3.39 -1.68
C ALA A 91 -7.62 -3.10 -1.98
N ASP A 92 -8.03 -3.10 -3.24
CA ASP A 92 -9.43 -2.98 -3.62
C ASP A 92 -10.24 -4.15 -3.05
N THR A 93 -11.28 -3.86 -2.28
CA THR A 93 -12.06 -4.90 -1.58
C THR A 93 -12.92 -5.76 -2.51
N ARG A 94 -13.13 -5.33 -3.76
CA ARG A 94 -13.91 -6.06 -4.77
C ARG A 94 -13.03 -6.97 -5.61
N THR A 95 -11.83 -6.50 -5.99
CA THR A 95 -10.95 -7.24 -6.90
C THR A 95 -9.73 -7.88 -6.21
N GLY A 96 -9.40 -7.43 -5.00
CA GLY A 96 -8.15 -7.77 -4.32
C GLY A 96 -6.90 -7.08 -4.92
N GLY A 97 -7.08 -6.26 -5.97
CA GLY A 97 -5.98 -5.57 -6.64
C GLY A 97 -5.28 -4.57 -5.72
N ILE A 98 -3.95 -4.57 -5.71
CA ILE A 98 -3.17 -3.61 -4.92
C ILE A 98 -3.09 -2.28 -5.67
N VAL A 99 -3.70 -1.25 -5.10
CA VAL A 99 -3.76 0.10 -5.67
C VAL A 99 -2.56 0.94 -5.22
N ALA A 100 -2.09 0.72 -4.00
CA ALA A 100 -0.88 1.34 -3.47
C ALA A 100 -0.16 0.43 -2.49
N ALA A 101 1.16 0.50 -2.46
CA ALA A 101 2.00 -0.15 -1.46
C ALA A 101 3.10 0.80 -0.98
N ALA A 102 3.48 0.67 0.29
CA ALA A 102 4.59 1.41 0.88
C ALA A 102 5.38 0.49 1.81
N ALA A 103 6.71 0.69 1.82
CA ALA A 103 7.63 0.05 2.73
C ALA A 103 8.49 1.13 3.38
N VAL A 104 8.74 1.01 4.67
CA VAL A 104 9.59 1.93 5.42
C VAL A 104 10.40 1.16 6.45
N THR A 105 11.65 1.54 6.62
CA THR A 105 12.51 0.99 7.66
C THR A 105 12.10 1.58 9.02
N LEU A 106 12.12 0.77 10.09
CA LEU A 106 11.67 1.24 11.42
C LEU A 106 12.46 2.46 11.94
N ASP A 107 13.73 2.54 11.63
CA ASP A 107 14.62 3.63 12.03
C ASP A 107 14.27 4.96 11.33
N SER A 108 13.73 4.92 10.11
CA SER A 108 13.30 6.10 9.35
C SER A 108 12.01 6.75 9.91
N LEU A 109 11.32 6.09 10.83
CA LEU A 109 9.96 6.44 11.24
C LEU A 109 9.86 7.29 12.51
N GLY A 110 11.00 7.68 13.08
CA GLY A 110 11.07 8.33 14.39
C GLY A 110 10.65 7.39 15.52
N SER A 111 10.80 7.86 16.77
CA SER A 111 10.61 7.00 17.95
C SER A 111 9.13 6.69 18.24
N SER A 112 8.19 7.60 17.94
CA SER A 112 6.77 7.43 18.30
C SER A 112 5.96 6.69 17.22
N LEU A 113 5.02 5.83 17.64
CA LEU A 113 4.06 5.14 16.75
C LEU A 113 3.34 6.08 15.78
N LYS A 114 2.96 7.28 16.24
CA LYS A 114 2.27 8.29 15.45
C LYS A 114 3.10 8.74 14.25
N PHE A 115 4.38 9.05 14.46
CA PHE A 115 5.29 9.43 13.37
C PHE A 115 5.41 8.28 12.36
N ARG A 116 5.49 7.03 12.83
CA ARG A 116 5.55 5.86 11.94
C ARG A 116 4.33 5.77 11.04
N VAL A 117 3.15 5.79 11.65
CA VAL A 117 1.87 5.71 10.94
C VAL A 117 1.70 6.88 9.97
N ASP A 118 2.02 8.10 10.39
CA ASP A 118 1.90 9.28 9.53
C ASP A 118 2.81 9.19 8.31
N SER A 119 4.07 8.77 8.46
CA SER A 119 5.00 8.60 7.34
C SER A 119 4.51 7.55 6.34
N LEU A 120 3.98 6.42 6.83
CA LEU A 120 3.40 5.39 5.96
C LEU A 120 2.18 5.87 5.20
N VAL A 121 1.23 6.50 5.88
CA VAL A 121 0.03 7.01 5.23
C VAL A 121 0.40 8.11 4.24
N THR A 122 1.40 8.94 4.52
CA THR A 122 1.96 9.89 3.55
C THR A 122 2.44 9.16 2.29
N LEU A 123 3.25 8.11 2.43
CA LEU A 123 3.75 7.35 1.28
C LEU A 123 2.62 6.66 0.50
N LEU A 124 1.63 6.09 1.18
CA LEU A 124 0.49 5.45 0.52
C LEU A 124 -0.39 6.44 -0.25
N THR A 125 -0.42 7.70 0.16
CA THR A 125 -1.37 8.71 -0.35
C THR A 125 -0.71 9.81 -1.17
N ALA A 126 0.62 9.82 -1.26
CA ALA A 126 1.36 10.81 -2.02
C ALA A 126 0.97 10.75 -3.51
N PRO A 127 0.73 11.92 -4.15
CA PRO A 127 0.46 12.00 -5.58
C PRO A 127 1.57 11.32 -6.39
N LEU A 128 1.22 10.84 -7.59
CA LEU A 128 2.26 10.44 -8.53
C LEU A 128 3.12 11.67 -8.86
N PRO A 129 4.46 11.53 -8.91
CA PRO A 129 5.28 12.57 -9.51
C PRO A 129 4.80 12.76 -10.94
N THR A 130 4.43 13.98 -11.29
CA THR A 130 4.23 14.36 -12.69
C THR A 130 5.60 14.24 -13.35
N THR A 131 5.78 13.22 -14.19
CA THR A 131 6.97 13.12 -15.05
C THR A 131 7.15 14.44 -15.80
N PRO A 132 8.38 15.02 -15.82
CA PRO A 132 8.69 16.15 -16.68
C PRO A 132 8.60 15.77 -18.16
#